data_AF-A0AAV6S662-F1
#
_entry.id   AF-A0AAV6S662-F1
#
_cell.length_a   1.000
_cell.length_b   1.000
_cell.length_c   1.000
_cell.angle_alpha   90.00
_cell.angle_beta   90.00
_cell.angle_gamma   90.00
#
_symmetry.space_group_name_H-M   'P 1'
#
loop_
_entity.id
_entity.type
_entity.pdbx_description
1 polymer ?
#
loop_
_entity_poly.entity_id
_entity_poly.type
_entity_poly.pdbx_seq_one_letter_code
_entity_poly.pdbx_strand_id
1 'polypeptide(L)'
;MRAVQYCLLLLIALVLLPNNSEALRCFTCMGSNNEDCNQQGSKSCPSYSDACAVVLGHDSGVMKSCSYKSFCSQANSQGYRAPGVRVHCCYSDDCNVTSFASRRTGLSSLLLFLPLLSLCFLK
;
A
#
# COMPACT_ATOMS: atom_id res chain seq x y z
N MET A 1 22.30 -26.23 22.19
CA MET A 1 22.60 -26.50 20.75
C MET A 1 21.35 -26.84 19.94
N ARG A 2 20.54 -27.83 20.33
CA ARG A 2 19.31 -28.17 19.58
C ARG A 2 18.23 -27.08 19.58
N ALA A 3 18.03 -26.37 20.70
CA ALA A 3 17.05 -25.27 20.80
C ALA A 3 17.33 -24.12 19.82
N VAL A 4 18.59 -23.68 19.74
CA VAL A 4 19.04 -22.65 18.80
C VAL A 4 18.81 -23.08 17.35
N GLN A 5 19.05 -24.35 17.04
CA GLN A 5 18.81 -24.90 15.69
C GLN A 5 17.33 -24.94 15.33
N TYR A 6 16.43 -25.28 16.27
CA TYR A 6 14.99 -25.19 16.06
C TYR A 6 14.52 -23.74 15.87
N CYS A 7 15.04 -22.77 16.65
CA CYS A 7 14.74 -21.35 16.45
C CYS A 7 15.17 -20.86 15.06
N LEU A 8 16.37 -21.26 14.61
CA LEU A 8 16.91 -20.87 13.31
C LEU A 8 16.04 -21.43 12.16
N LEU A 9 15.65 -22.71 12.26
CA LEU A 9 14.78 -23.36 11.28
C LEU A 9 13.39 -22.70 11.21
N LEU A 10 12.84 -22.29 12.37
CA LEU A 10 11.55 -21.59 12.43
C LEU A 10 11.62 -20.21 11.77
N LEU A 11 12.70 -19.46 12.00
CA LEU A 11 12.95 -18.17 11.36
C LEU A 11 13.13 -18.30 9.85
N ILE A 12 13.89 -19.31 9.41
CA ILE A 12 14.07 -19.61 7.98
C ILE A 12 12.72 -19.97 7.35
N ALA A 13 11.90 -20.80 8.01
CA ALA A 13 10.56 -21.12 7.56
C ALA A 13 9.68 -19.86 7.43
N LEU A 14 9.71 -18.96 8.43
CA LEU A 14 8.99 -17.68 8.45
C LEU A 14 9.41 -16.74 7.32
N VAL A 15 10.70 -16.68 6.99
CA VAL A 15 11.24 -15.88 5.88
C VAL A 15 10.92 -16.51 4.51
N LEU A 16 10.82 -17.83 4.44
CA LEU A 16 10.51 -18.59 3.23
C LEU A 16 9.00 -18.73 2.97
N LEU A 17 8.13 -18.25 3.87
CA LEU A 17 6.70 -18.15 3.53
C LEU A 17 6.61 -17.29 2.26
N PRO A 18 5.98 -17.79 1.19
CA PRO A 18 5.70 -16.96 0.04
C PRO A 18 4.89 -15.77 0.55
N ASN A 19 5.45 -14.57 0.42
CA ASN A 19 4.60 -13.39 0.33
C ASN A 19 3.78 -13.65 -0.92
N ASN A 20 2.59 -14.25 -0.75
CA ASN A 20 1.60 -14.29 -1.80
C ASN A 20 1.50 -12.85 -2.26
N SER A 21 2.02 -12.58 -3.45
CA SER A 21 1.86 -11.30 -4.13
C SER A 21 0.39 -11.23 -4.51
N GLU A 22 -0.47 -11.07 -3.51
CA GLU A 22 -1.84 -10.68 -3.75
C GLU A 22 -1.78 -9.42 -4.58
N ALA A 23 -2.59 -9.40 -5.64
CA ALA A 23 -2.65 -8.24 -6.50
C ALA A 23 -3.13 -7.06 -5.65
N LEU A 24 -2.36 -5.96 -5.67
CA LEU A 24 -2.63 -4.73 -4.91
C LEU A 24 -4.12 -4.39 -4.97
N ARG A 25 -4.75 -4.11 -3.83
CA ARG A 25 -6.16 -3.70 -3.78
C ARG A 25 -6.27 -2.19 -3.64
N CYS A 26 -7.14 -1.57 -4.42
CA CYS A 26 -7.40 -0.14 -4.34
C CYS A 26 -8.89 0.15 -4.47
N PHE A 27 -9.34 1.27 -3.93
CA PHE A 27 -10.64 1.84 -4.30
C PHE A 27 -10.61 2.29 -5.77
N THR A 28 -11.59 1.85 -6.54
CA THR A 28 -11.77 2.20 -7.95
C THR A 28 -13.17 2.75 -8.14
N CYS A 29 -13.31 4.07 -8.10
CA CYS A 29 -14.61 4.73 -8.01
C CYS A 29 -14.55 6.17 -8.50
N MET A 30 -15.72 6.74 -8.75
CA MET A 30 -15.91 8.17 -8.97
C MET A 30 -17.08 8.62 -8.09
N GLY A 31 -16.92 9.73 -7.38
CA GLY A 31 -17.95 10.25 -6.49
C GLY A 31 -17.85 11.76 -6.32
N SER A 32 -18.90 12.35 -5.76
CA SER A 32 -18.98 13.77 -5.41
C SER A 32 -18.08 14.13 -4.21
N ASN A 33 -17.76 13.14 -3.38
CA ASN A 33 -16.87 13.24 -2.24
C ASN A 33 -16.20 11.87 -1.98
N ASN A 34 -15.38 11.80 -0.94
CA ASN A 34 -14.58 10.62 -0.61
C ASN A 34 -15.45 9.45 -0.11
N GLU A 35 -16.49 9.75 0.65
CA GLU A 35 -17.39 8.80 1.28
C GLU A 35 -18.27 8.12 0.23
N ASP A 36 -18.86 8.90 -0.67
CA ASP A 36 -19.64 8.47 -1.82
C ASP A 36 -18.83 7.54 -2.74
N CYS A 37 -17.57 7.89 -3.01
CA CYS A 37 -16.65 7.03 -3.75
C CYS A 37 -16.39 5.71 -3.00
N ASN A 38 -16.10 5.78 -1.70
CA ASN A 38 -15.74 4.61 -0.89
C ASN A 38 -16.86 3.58 -0.75
N GLN A 39 -18.13 4.00 -0.85
CA GLN A 39 -19.27 3.07 -0.81
C GLN A 39 -19.26 2.07 -1.97
N GLN A 40 -18.58 2.37 -3.08
CA GLN A 40 -18.43 1.45 -4.23
C GLN A 40 -17.45 0.30 -3.96
N GLY A 41 -16.65 0.42 -2.91
CA GLY A 41 -15.71 -0.60 -2.44
C GLY A 41 -14.39 -0.67 -3.22
N SER A 42 -13.49 -1.53 -2.74
CA SER A 42 -12.20 -1.79 -3.38
C SER A 42 -12.19 -3.01 -4.28
N LYS A 43 -11.27 -3.01 -5.24
CA LYS A 43 -11.06 -4.07 -6.23
C LYS A 43 -9.58 -4.41 -6.31
N SER A 44 -9.29 -5.66 -6.67
CA SER A 44 -7.92 -6.08 -7.00
C SER A 44 -7.47 -5.40 -8.29
N CYS A 45 -6.29 -4.79 -8.24
CA CYS A 45 -5.65 -4.18 -9.39
C CYS A 45 -5.07 -5.24 -10.32
N PRO A 46 -4.89 -4.91 -11.61
CA PRO A 46 -4.17 -5.78 -12.52
C PRO A 46 -2.69 -5.90 -12.11
N SER A 47 -2.03 -6.99 -12.53
CA SER A 47 -0.65 -7.31 -12.14
C SER A 47 0.39 -6.25 -12.51
N TYR A 48 0.09 -5.40 -13.49
CA TYR A 48 0.97 -4.31 -13.92
C TYR A 48 0.79 -3.01 -13.12
N SER A 49 -0.20 -2.94 -12.23
CA SER A 49 -0.47 -1.77 -11.39
C SER A 49 0.18 -1.94 -10.02
N ASP A 50 1.09 -1.03 -9.69
CA ASP A 50 1.85 -1.03 -8.44
C ASP A 50 1.51 0.15 -7.52
N ALA A 51 0.52 0.97 -7.86
CA ALA A 51 0.09 2.10 -7.05
C ALA A 51 -1.44 2.27 -7.04
N CYS A 52 -1.97 2.83 -5.96
CA CYS A 52 -3.31 3.43 -5.93
C CYS A 52 -3.19 4.94 -6.15
N ALA A 53 -4.11 5.51 -6.92
CA ALA A 53 -4.22 6.96 -7.15
C ALA A 53 -5.57 7.50 -6.67
N VAL A 54 -5.55 8.74 -6.19
CA VAL A 54 -6.70 9.59 -5.89
C VAL A 54 -6.54 10.87 -6.68
N VAL A 55 -7.54 11.20 -7.50
CA VAL A 55 -7.65 12.45 -8.24
C VAL A 55 -8.74 13.28 -7.58
N LEU A 56 -8.38 14.49 -7.15
CA LEU A 56 -9.28 15.46 -6.56
C LEU A 56 -9.52 16.56 -7.59
N GLY A 57 -10.78 16.69 -8.03
CA GLY A 57 -11.23 17.73 -8.95
C GLY A 57 -11.45 19.08 -8.25
N HIS A 58 -11.80 20.09 -9.05
CA HIS A 58 -12.07 21.44 -8.58
C HIS A 58 -13.32 21.50 -7.68
N ASP A 59 -14.40 20.85 -8.10
CA ASP A 59 -15.72 20.87 -7.42
C ASP A 59 -15.87 19.75 -6.39
N SER A 60 -14.82 19.47 -5.60
CA SER A 60 -14.76 18.38 -4.61
C SER A 60 -14.91 16.94 -5.14
N GLY A 61 -15.09 16.76 -6.45
CA GLY A 61 -15.15 15.45 -7.09
C GLY A 61 -13.91 14.60 -6.80
N VAL A 62 -14.13 13.33 -6.47
CA VAL A 62 -13.09 12.36 -6.15
C VAL A 62 -13.15 11.23 -7.14
N MET A 63 -12.01 10.90 -7.75
CA MET A 63 -11.85 9.71 -8.57
C MET A 63 -10.68 8.89 -8.06
N LYS A 64 -10.89 7.60 -7.83
CA LYS A 64 -9.90 6.66 -7.31
C LYS A 64 -9.67 5.55 -8.32
N SER A 65 -8.43 5.13 -8.48
CA SER A 65 -8.07 4.11 -9.46
C SER A 65 -6.78 3.38 -9.10
N CYS A 66 -6.61 2.18 -9.68
CA CYS A 66 -5.31 1.54 -9.82
C CYS A 66 -4.47 2.34 -10.81
N SER A 67 -3.20 2.53 -10.48
CA SER A 67 -2.24 3.31 -11.25
C SER A 67 -0.87 2.65 -11.22
N TYR A 68 0.12 3.35 -11.77
CA TYR A 68 1.48 2.88 -11.87
C TYR A 68 2.47 3.95 -11.43
N LYS A 69 3.62 3.53 -10.91
CA LYS A 69 4.62 4.41 -10.31
C LYS A 69 5.10 5.52 -11.24
N SER A 70 5.29 5.26 -12.53
CA SER A 70 5.72 6.31 -13.47
C SER A 70 4.67 7.41 -13.67
N PHE A 71 3.38 7.09 -13.69
CA PHE A 71 2.30 8.10 -13.68
C PHE A 71 2.33 8.91 -12.39
N CYS A 72 2.44 8.23 -11.25
CA CYS A 72 2.51 8.89 -9.95
C CYS A 72 3.74 9.81 -9.82
N SER A 73 4.90 9.38 -10.32
CA SER A 73 6.10 10.21 -10.37
C SER A 73 5.92 11.43 -11.27
N GLN A 74 5.26 11.28 -12.42
CA GLN A 74 4.97 12.40 -13.31
C GLN A 74 3.99 13.39 -12.66
N ALA A 75 2.87 12.90 -12.12
CA ALA A 75 1.86 13.74 -11.48
C ALA A 75 2.40 14.49 -10.25
N ASN A 76 3.31 13.88 -9.49
CA ASN A 76 3.92 14.51 -8.33
C ASN A 76 5.02 15.53 -8.69
N SER A 77 5.73 15.34 -9.81
CA SER A 77 6.84 16.21 -10.23
C SER A 77 6.40 17.36 -11.13
N GLN A 78 5.49 17.12 -12.06
CA GLN A 78 5.03 18.09 -13.06
C GLN A 78 3.64 18.65 -12.74
N GLY A 79 3.00 18.15 -11.67
CA GLY A 79 1.59 18.40 -11.43
C GLY A 79 0.70 17.66 -12.42
N TYR A 80 -0.62 17.73 -12.19
CA TYR A 80 -1.58 17.27 -13.18
C TYR A 80 -1.85 18.39 -14.19
N ARG A 81 -1.97 18.04 -15.48
CA ARG A 81 -2.08 19.05 -16.57
C ARG A 81 -3.32 19.94 -16.49
N ALA A 82 -4.33 19.55 -15.71
CA ALA A 82 -5.58 20.29 -15.56
C ALA A 82 -5.52 21.23 -14.34
N PRO A 83 -5.81 22.54 -14.50
CA PRO A 83 -5.83 23.48 -13.39
C PRO A 83 -6.88 23.07 -12.35
N GLY A 84 -6.52 23.19 -11.07
CA GLY A 84 -7.41 22.84 -9.95
C GLY A 84 -7.55 21.34 -9.66
N VAL A 85 -6.88 20.46 -10.43
CA VAL A 85 -6.87 19.02 -10.20
C VAL A 85 -5.60 18.61 -9.44
N ARG A 86 -5.76 17.82 -8.38
CA ARG A 86 -4.64 17.27 -7.60
C ARG A 86 -4.65 15.76 -7.66
N VAL A 87 -3.47 15.16 -7.72
CA VAL A 87 -3.30 13.70 -7.72
C VAL A 87 -2.44 13.28 -6.54
N HIS A 88 -2.90 12.29 -5.80
CA HIS A 88 -2.17 11.67 -4.69
C HIS A 88 -2.03 10.17 -4.95
N CYS A 89 -0.85 9.63 -4.67
CA CYS A 89 -0.57 8.21 -4.85
C CYS A 89 -0.04 7.54 -3.58
N CYS A 90 -0.36 6.25 -3.43
CA CYS A 90 0.13 5.37 -2.38
C CYS A 90 0.29 3.93 -2.91
N TYR A 91 0.94 3.04 -2.14
CA TYR A 91 1.49 1.78 -2.67
C TYR A 91 1.13 0.54 -1.82
N SER A 92 0.08 0.63 -1.00
CA SER A 92 -0.37 -0.49 -0.15
C SER A 92 -1.86 -0.71 -0.32
N ASP A 93 -2.35 -1.87 0.09
CA ASP A 93 -3.76 -2.20 -0.05
C ASP A 93 -4.66 -1.16 0.61
N ASP A 94 -5.70 -0.75 -0.12
CA ASP A 94 -6.76 0.16 0.28
C ASP A 94 -6.24 1.50 0.84
N CYS A 95 -5.00 1.88 0.53
CA CYS A 95 -4.36 3.08 1.04
C CYS A 95 -5.00 4.38 0.55
N ASN A 96 -5.73 4.29 -0.57
CA ASN A 96 -6.44 5.40 -1.18
C ASN A 96 -7.85 5.58 -0.61
N VAL A 97 -8.18 4.98 0.54
CA VAL A 97 -9.45 5.18 1.25
C VAL A 97 -9.68 6.64 1.66
N THR A 98 -8.62 7.36 1.98
CA THR A 98 -8.66 8.80 2.27
C THR A 98 -8.25 9.61 1.04
N SER A 99 -8.79 10.83 0.93
CA SER A 99 -8.41 11.79 -0.11
C SER A 99 -6.93 12.16 -0.11
N PHE A 100 -6.27 11.95 1.02
CA PHE A 100 -4.83 12.06 1.19
C PHE A 100 -4.25 10.66 1.24
N ALA A 101 -3.29 10.37 0.36
CA ALA A 101 -2.50 9.16 0.43
C ALA A 101 -1.83 9.09 1.82
N SER A 102 -2.34 8.23 2.70
CA SER A 102 -1.75 8.04 4.01
C SER A 102 -0.38 7.41 3.80
N ARG A 103 0.69 8.17 4.07
CA ARG A 103 2.06 7.64 4.12
C ARG A 103 2.12 6.75 5.35
N ARG A 104 1.57 5.52 5.26
CA ARG A 104 1.87 4.49 6.24
C ARG A 104 3.37 4.27 6.15
N THR A 105 4.10 4.78 7.15
CA THR A 105 5.40 4.25 7.53
C THR A 105 5.22 2.76 7.67
N GLY A 106 5.71 2.00 6.69
CA GLY A 106 5.78 0.56 6.78
C GLY A 106 6.66 0.25 7.97
N LEU A 107 6.05 0.04 9.14
CA LEU A 107 6.71 -0.63 10.24
C LEU A 107 7.07 -1.98 9.68
N SER A 108 8.32 -2.12 9.26
CA SER A 108 8.80 -3.34 8.65
C SER A 108 8.56 -4.46 9.64
N SER A 109 7.79 -5.48 9.27
CA SER A 109 7.54 -6.65 10.11
C SER A 109 8.86 -7.30 10.59
N LEU A 110 9.99 -7.02 9.91
CA LEU A 110 11.35 -7.31 10.35
C LEU A 110 11.68 -6.84 11.79
N LEU A 111 11.15 -5.69 12.23
CA LEU A 111 11.37 -5.16 13.58
C LEU A 111 10.71 -6.01 14.67
N LEU A 112 9.65 -6.77 14.33
CA LEU A 112 8.98 -7.67 15.26
C LEU A 112 9.77 -8.97 15.51
N PHE A 113 10.72 -9.31 14.62
CA PHE A 113 11.52 -10.54 14.74
C PHE A 113 12.81 -10.35 15.58
N LEU A 114 13.27 -9.11 15.81
CA LEU A 114 14.41 -8.80 16.68
C LEU A 114 14.26 -9.33 18.13
N PRO A 115 13.12 -9.13 18.84
CA PRO A 115 12.97 -9.62 20.21
C PRO A 115 12.86 -11.16 20.31
N LEU A 116 12.36 -11.83 19.27
CA LEU A 116 12.36 -13.30 19.19
C LEU A 116 13.77 -13.87 19.05
N LEU A 117 14.65 -13.17 18.33
CA LEU A 117 16.04 -13.54 18.18
C LEU A 117 16.77 -13.48 19.54
N SER A 118 16.61 -12.38 20.28
CA SER A 118 17.30 -12.19 21.56
C SER A 118 16.88 -13.21 22.63
N LEU A 119 15.61 -13.63 22.68
CA LEU A 119 15.14 -14.68 23.59
C LEU A 119 15.73 -16.07 23.29
N CYS A 120 16.02 -16.40 22.02
CA CYS A 120 16.64 -17.69 21.66
C CYS A 120 18.15 -17.72 21.92
N PHE A 121 18.83 -16.56 22.00
CA PHE A 121 20.26 -16.48 22.32
C PHE A 121 20.55 -16.33 23.83
N LEU A 122 19.59 -15.85 24.62
CA LEU A 122 19.74 -15.64 26.06
C LEU A 122 19.35 -16.86 26.93
N LYS A 123 18.92 -17.97 26.31
CA LYS A 123 18.49 -19.20 26.98
C LYS A 123 19.18 -20.44 26.41
#